data_AF-A0A1V4R862-F1
#
_entry.id   AF-A0A1V4R862-F1
#
_cell.length_a   1.000
_cell.length_b   1.000
_cell.length_c   1.000
_cell.angle_alpha   90.00
_cell.angle_beta   90.00
_cell.angle_gamma   90.00
#
_symmetry.space_group_name_H-M   'P 1'
#
loop_
_entity.id
_entity.type
_entity.pdbx_description
1 polymer ?
#
loop_
_entity_poly.entity_id
_entity_poly.type
_entity_poly.pdbx_seq_one_letter_code
_entity_poly.pdbx_strand_id
1 'polypeptide(L)' 'MKKIAVLLFFLLLSTTAFAAYQVGDVVSNFGWTDNTGTSHTIYDLIDAEKAIVFFWGGTG' A
#
# COMPACT_ATOMS: atom_id res chain seq x y z
N MET A 1 19.30 -12.02 -30.58
CA MET A 1 17.90 -11.58 -30.34
C MET A 1 17.18 -12.39 -29.26
N LYS A 2 17.18 -13.73 -29.29
CA LYS A 2 16.52 -14.56 -28.26
C LYS A 2 16.93 -14.24 -26.81
N LYS A 3 18.22 -13.97 -26.56
CA LYS A 3 18.74 -13.63 -25.22
C LYS A 3 18.21 -12.30 -24.68
N ILE A 4 18.00 -11.31 -25.55
CA ILE A 4 17.48 -9.99 -25.19
C ILE A 4 15.99 -10.08 -24.85
N ALA A 5 15.24 -10.90 -25.59
CA ALA A 5 13.83 -11.14 -25.31
C ALA A 5 13.62 -11.79 -23.93
N VAL A 6 14.47 -12.75 -23.56
CA VAL A 6 14.43 -13.38 -22.23
C VAL A 6 14.73 -12.35 -21.12
N LEU A 7 15.70 -11.46 -21.34
CA LEU A 7 16.07 -10.42 -20.37
C LEU A 7 14.94 -9.40 -20.16
N LEU A 8 14.29 -8.97 -21.25
CA LEU A 8 13.10 -8.11 -21.20
C LEU A 8 11.91 -8.79 -20.50
N PHE A 9 11.73 -10.10 -20.71
CA PHE A 9 10.68 -10.86 -20.05
C PHE A 9 10.87 -10.92 -18.53
N PHE A 10 12.09 -11.16 -18.06
CA PHE A 10 12.39 -11.12 -16.63
C PHE A 10 12.26 -9.71 -16.01
N LEU A 11 12.59 -8.67 -16.77
CA LEU A 11 12.40 -7.27 -16.34
C LEU A 11 10.91 -6.92 -16.19
N LEU A 12 10.05 -7.42 -17.07
CA LEU A 12 8.60 -7.20 -16.97
C LEU A 12 7.96 -8.01 -15.84
N LEU A 13 8.47 -9.22 -15.57
CA LEU A 13 8.03 -10.03 -14.43
C LEU A 13 8.37 -9.39 -13.09
N SER A 14 9.51 -8.69 -12.99
CA SER A 14 9.89 -8.02 -11.76
C SER A 14 8.98 -6.83 -11.45
N THR A 15 8.52 -6.07 -12.44
CA THR A 15 7.61 -4.93 -12.18
C THR A 15 6.23 -5.37 -11.69
N THR A 16 5.77 -6.56 -12.08
CA THR A 16 4.48 -7.11 -11.61
C THR A 16 4.53 -7.72 -10.21
N ALA A 17 5.71 -8.03 -9.67
CA ALA A 17 5.86 -8.73 -8.40
C ALA A 17 5.78 -7.83 -7.16
N PHE A 18 5.77 -6.49 -7.31
CA PHE A 18 5.97 -5.55 -6.18
C PHE A 18 4.74 -4.82 -5.66
N ALA A 19 3.53 -5.08 -6.18
CA ALA A 19 2.33 -4.39 -5.70
C ALA A 19 1.36 -5.35 -5.02
N ALA A 20 1.40 -5.42 -3.68
CA ALA A 20 0.37 -6.09 -2.88
C ALA A 20 -0.99 -5.35 -2.92
N TYR A 21 -0.97 -4.06 -3.31
CA TYR A 21 -2.13 -3.19 -3.46
C TYR A 21 -1.98 -2.35 -4.73
N GLN A 22 -3.02 -2.23 -5.55
CA GLN A 22 -3.09 -1.39 -6.74
C GLN A 22 -3.83 -0.08 -6.48
N VAL A 23 -3.55 0.93 -7.30
CA VAL A 23 -4.31 2.18 -7.27
C VAL A 23 -5.75 1.90 -7.68
N GLY A 24 -6.69 2.26 -6.81
CA GLY A 24 -8.12 2.03 -7.01
C GLY A 24 -8.67 0.81 -6.26
N ASP A 25 -7.80 0.01 -5.62
CA ASP A 25 -8.26 -1.08 -4.75
C ASP A 25 -9.00 -0.53 -3.53
N VAL A 26 -10.04 -1.23 -3.11
CA VAL A 26 -10.76 -0.93 -1.87
C VAL A 26 -9.87 -1.31 -0.69
N VAL A 27 -9.56 -0.34 0.16
CA VAL A 27 -8.81 -0.57 1.40
C VAL A 27 -9.75 -1.12 2.47
N SER A 28 -9.36 -2.23 3.10
CA SER A 28 -10.08 -2.78 4.26
C SER A 28 -10.02 -1.83 5.44
N ASN A 29 -11.07 -1.81 6.27
CA ASN A 29 -11.10 -0.97 7.47
C ASN A 29 -9.89 -1.29 8.37
N PHE A 30 -9.17 -0.25 8.78
CA PHE A 30 -8.06 -0.32 9.71
C PHE A 30 -8.36 0.58 10.89
N GLY A 31 -8.22 0.03 12.10
CA GLY A 31 -8.39 0.75 13.35
C GLY A 31 -7.06 0.91 14.07
N TRP A 32 -6.86 2.05 14.73
CA TRP A 32 -5.72 2.27 15.62
C TRP A 32 -6.16 3.03 16.87
N THR A 33 -5.36 2.92 17.93
CA THR A 33 -5.49 3.76 19.11
C THR A 33 -4.36 4.78 19.10
N ASP A 34 -4.69 6.06 19.23
CA ASP A 34 -3.69 7.11 19.26
C ASP A 34 -2.98 7.20 20.64
N ASN A 35 -2.05 8.14 20.75
CA ASN A 35 -1.30 8.38 21.98
C ASN A 35 -2.13 8.98 23.13
N THR A 36 -3.37 9.38 22.88
CA THR A 36 -4.33 9.85 23.90
C THR A 36 -5.23 8.74 24.42
N GLY A 37 -5.15 7.53 23.84
CA GLY A 37 -6.03 6.41 24.15
C GLY A 37 -7.35 6.44 23.37
N THR A 38 -7.51 7.35 22.42
CA THR A 38 -8.71 7.44 21.58
C THR A 38 -8.60 6.43 20.44
N SER A 39 -9.66 5.66 20.22
CA SER A 39 -9.74 4.69 19.13
C SER A 39 -10.28 5.37 17.87
N HIS A 40 -9.65 5.10 16.73
CA HIS A 40 -9.94 5.70 15.43
C HIS A 40 -10.02 4.63 14.37
N THR A 41 -10.73 4.93 13.28
CA THR A 41 -10.77 4.12 12.06
C THR A 41 -10.37 4.95 10.83
N ILE A 42 -10.00 4.26 9.75
CA ILE A 42 -9.76 4.93 8.46
C ILE A 42 -11.02 5.68 8.00
N TYR A 43 -12.21 5.15 8.25
CA TYR A 43 -13.46 5.75 7.78
C TYR A 43 -13.70 7.13 8.37
N ASP A 44 -13.30 7.37 9.62
CA ASP A 44 -13.41 8.69 10.25
C ASP A 44 -12.58 9.76 9.50
N LEU A 45 -11.43 9.36 8.93
CA LEU A 45 -10.59 10.24 8.13
C LEU A 45 -11.09 10.42 6.69
N ILE A 46 -11.68 9.37 6.11
CA ILE A 46 -12.32 9.41 4.78
C ILE A 46 -13.55 10.32 4.81
N ASP A 47 -14.40 10.19 5.82
CA ASP A 47 -15.60 11.02 6.00
C ASP A 47 -15.25 12.50 6.21
N ALA A 48 -14.05 12.76 6.73
CA ALA A 48 -13.49 14.11 6.84
C ALA A 48 -12.79 14.60 5.54
N GLU A 49 -12.89 13.86 4.44
CA GLU A 49 -12.30 14.14 3.12
C GLU A 49 -10.77 14.36 3.15
N LYS A 50 -10.06 13.66 4.04
CA LYS A 50 -8.61 13.80 4.17
C LYS A 50 -7.86 12.78 3.33
N ALA A 51 -6.76 13.21 2.73
CA ALA A 51 -5.78 12.29 2.16
C ALA A 51 -5.03 11.55 3.28
N ILE A 52 -4.84 10.24 3.11
CA ILE A 52 -4.23 9.35 4.11
C ILE A 52 -2.98 8.70 3.52
N VAL A 53 -1.88 8.69 4.27
CA VAL A 53 -0.63 8.02 3.91
C VAL A 53 -0.24 7.07 5.04
N PHE A 54 -0.08 5.79 4.74
CA PHE A 54 0.34 4.79 5.72
C PHE A 54 1.85 4.61 5.72
N PHE A 55 2.45 4.65 6.91
CA PHE A 55 3.86 4.30 7.12
C PHE A 55 3.92 2.96 7.85
N TRP A 56 4.54 1.97 7.22
CA TRP A 56 4.71 0.63 7.77
C TRP A 56 6.19 0.49 8.17
N GLY A 57 6.47 0.25 9.45
CA GLY A 57 7.83 0.08 9.95
C GLY A 57 7.85 -0.20 11.45
N GLY A 58 8.87 -0.94 11.90
CA GLY A 58 9.14 -1.15 13.33
C GLY A 58 10.18 -0.15 13.85
N THR A 59 10.29 -0.03 15.17
CA THR A 59 11.47 0.60 15.79
C THR A 59 12.69 -0.27 15.51
N GLY A 60 13.64 0.26 14.74
CA GLY A 60 14.96 -0.34 14.56
C GLY A 60 15.83 -0.20 15.80
#